data_AF-A0A537TT95-F1
#
_entry.id   AF-A0A537TT95-F1
#
_cell.length_a   1.000
_cell.length_b   1.000
_cell.length_c   1.000
_cell.angle_alpha   90.00
_cell.angle_beta   90.00
_cell.angle_gamma   90.00
#
_symmetry.space_group_name_H-M   'P 1'
#
loop_
_entity.id
_entity.type
_entity.pdbx_description
1 polymer ?
#
loop_
_entity_poly.entity_id
_entity_poly.type
_entity_poly.pdbx_seq_one_letter_code
_entity_poly.pdbx_strand_id
1 'polypeptide(L)' 'MNGAELQEFIDRYNAAWNGHDVEAIVSMHTDDSVFENHVTGDVNVGREEIGRAIAGIFSVFPDLSFETRRA' A
#
# COMPACT_ATOMS: atom_id res chain seq x y z
N MET A 1 19.20 -5.60 -2.54
CA MET A 1 18.49 -4.65 -3.40
C MET A 1 19.39 -3.46 -3.64
N ASN A 2 19.76 -3.20 -4.88
CA ASN A 2 20.44 -1.96 -5.29
C ASN A 2 19.41 -0.84 -5.53
N GLY A 3 19.86 0.36 -5.91
CA GLY A 3 18.96 1.51 -6.11
C GLY A 3 17.94 1.33 -7.24
N ALA A 4 18.33 0.66 -8.34
CA ALA A 4 17.42 0.43 -9.46
C ALA A 4 16.34 -0.60 -9.12
N GLU A 5 16.72 -1.68 -8.45
CA GLU A 5 15.78 -2.70 -7.97
C GLU A 5 14.78 -2.12 -6.94
N LEU A 6 15.24 -1.20 -6.09
CA LEU A 6 14.36 -0.48 -5.15
C LEU A 6 13.36 0.41 -5.89
N GLN A 7 13.80 1.13 -6.92
CA GLN A 7 12.94 1.98 -7.72
C GLN A 7 11.85 1.17 -8.42
N GLU A 8 12.19 0.03 -9.03
CA GLU A 8 11.23 -0.87 -9.66
C GLU A 8 10.18 -1.40 -8.65
N PHE A 9 10.62 -1.74 -7.43
CA PHE A 9 9.70 -2.17 -6.38
C PHE A 9 8.75 -1.04 -5.96
N ILE A 10 9.25 0.19 -5.79
CA ILE A 10 8.43 1.37 -5.46
C ILE A 10 7.42 1.66 -6.57
N ASP A 11 7.83 1.61 -7.83
CA ASP A 11 6.96 1.88 -8.97
C ASP A 11 5.83 0.86 -9.06
N ARG A 12 6.13 -0.42 -8.85
CA ARG A 12 5.12 -1.49 -8.77
C ARG A 12 4.16 -1.27 -7.60
N TYR A 13 4.66 -0.88 -6.43
CA TYR A 13 3.84 -0.60 -5.26
C TYR A 13 2.91 0.58 -5.48
N ASN A 14 3.41 1.67 -6.06
CA ASN A 14 2.61 2.85 -6.42
C ASN A 14 1.56 2.52 -7.48
N ALA A 15 1.90 1.70 -8.48
CA ALA A 15 0.94 1.25 -9.48
C ALA A 15 -0.20 0.44 -8.87
N ALA A 16 0.08 -0.43 -7.89
CA ALA A 16 -0.95 -1.19 -7.19
C ALA A 16 -1.88 -0.28 -6.37
N TRP A 17 -1.33 0.72 -5.67
CA TRP A 17 -2.13 1.73 -4.96
C TRP A 17 -3.00 2.56 -5.89
N ASN A 18 -2.48 3.05 -7.02
CA ASN A 18 -3.24 3.82 -8.00
C ASN A 18 -4.28 2.98 -8.77
N GLY A 19 -4.04 1.68 -8.90
CA GLY A 19 -5.00 0.72 -9.48
C GLY A 19 -6.04 0.19 -8.49
N HIS A 20 -5.96 0.59 -7.22
CA HIS A 20 -6.79 0.09 -6.11
C HIS A 20 -6.72 -1.45 -5.97
N ASP A 21 -5.57 -2.04 -6.31
CA ASP A 21 -5.35 -3.48 -6.32
C ASP A 21 -4.86 -3.96 -4.94
N VAL A 22 -5.83 -4.26 -4.07
CA VAL A 22 -5.58 -4.72 -2.69
C VAL A 22 -4.75 -6.01 -2.66
N GLU A 23 -5.02 -6.94 -3.58
CA GLU A 23 -4.30 -8.22 -3.64
C GLU A 23 -2.83 -8.00 -3.98
N ALA A 24 -2.54 -7.17 -4.99
CA ALA A 24 -1.17 -6.82 -5.34
C ALA A 24 -0.45 -6.11 -4.19
N ILE A 25 -1.08 -5.14 -3.53
CA ILE A 25 -0.47 -4.45 -2.38
C ILE A 25 -0.10 -5.45 -1.28
N VAL A 26 -1.06 -6.28 -0.86
CA VAL A 26 -0.88 -7.25 0.23
C VAL A 26 0.15 -8.33 -0.12
N SER A 27 0.26 -8.72 -1.39
CA SER A 27 1.29 -9.68 -1.85
C SER A 27 2.73 -9.19 -1.62
N MET A 28 2.93 -7.88 -1.55
CA MET A 28 4.23 -7.23 -1.29
C MET A 28 4.52 -7.04 0.20
N HIS A 29 3.55 -7.32 1.08
CA HIS A 29 3.74 -7.34 2.53
C HIS A 29 4.20 -8.71 3.04
N THR A 30 4.89 -8.70 4.17
CA THR A 30 5.21 -9.89 4.98
C THR A 30 4.13 -10.14 6.02
N ASP A 31 4.11 -11.34 6.61
CA ASP A 31 3.12 -11.70 7.63
C ASP A 31 3.27 -10.90 8.93
N ASP A 32 4.43 -10.28 9.16
CA ASP A 32 4.76 -9.39 10.28
C ASP A 32 4.78 -7.90 9.91
N SER A 33 4.37 -7.54 8.68
CA SER A 33 4.25 -6.14 8.27
C SER A 33 3.26 -5.39 9.15
N VAL A 34 3.53 -4.11 9.39
CA VAL A 34 2.66 -3.20 10.15
C VAL A 34 2.24 -2.05 9.25
N PHE A 35 0.93 -1.83 9.13
CA PHE A 35 0.35 -0.66 8.47
C PHE A 35 -0.31 0.23 9.51
N GLU A 36 0.26 1.42 9.72
CA GLU A 36 -0.29 2.44 10.60
C GLU A 36 -0.98 3.53 9.78
N ASN A 37 -2.26 3.76 10.06
CA ASN A 37 -3.00 4.88 9.49
C ASN A 37 -2.93 6.07 10.44
N HIS A 38 -2.09 7.06 10.14
CA HIS A 38 -1.92 8.22 11.00
C HIS A 38 -3.14 9.17 11.08
N VAL A 39 -4.14 9.01 10.20
CA VAL A 39 -5.38 9.80 10.27
C VAL A 39 -6.33 9.23 11.33
N THR A 40 -6.43 7.89 11.40
CA THR A 40 -7.33 7.20 12.35
C THR A 40 -6.62 6.75 13.63
N GLY A 41 -5.30 6.61 13.59
CA GLY A 41 -4.49 6.01 14.66
C GLY A 41 -4.48 4.48 14.65
N ASP A 42 -5.09 3.84 13.64
CA ASP A 42 -5.18 2.38 13.56
C ASP A 42 -3.84 1.75 13.21
N VAL A 43 -3.56 0.61 13.83
CA VAL A 43 -2.39 -0.24 13.56
C VAL A 43 -2.89 -1.62 13.14
N ASN A 44 -2.50 -2.05 11.95
CA ASN A 44 -2.92 -3.32 11.34
C ASN A 44 -1.70 -4.19 11.09
N VAL A 45 -1.71 -5.44 11.58
CA VAL A 45 -0.57 -6.35 11.52
C VAL A 45 -0.86 -7.53 10.61
N GLY A 46 0.06 -7.77 9.68
CA GLY A 46 -0.02 -8.88 8.75
C GLY A 46 -1.00 -8.65 7.60
N ARG A 47 -0.84 -9.48 6.57
CA ARG A 47 -1.50 -9.34 5.27
C ARG A 47 -3.03 -9.18 5.34
N GLU A 48 -3.68 -9.94 6.22
CA GLU A 48 -5.13 -9.96 6.32
C GLU A 48 -5.71 -8.66 6.90
N GLU A 49 -5.12 -8.15 7.99
CA GLU A 49 -5.55 -6.89 8.61
C GLU A 49 -5.23 -5.70 7.71
N ILE A 50 -4.03 -5.70 7.11
CA ILE A 50 -3.61 -4.67 6.15
C ILE A 50 -4.57 -4.64 4.96
N GLY A 51 -4.91 -5.79 4.38
CA GLY A 51 -5.84 -5.88 3.26
C GLY A 51 -7.22 -5.31 3.58
N ARG A 52 -7.77 -5.62 4.77
CA ARG A 52 -9.04 -5.03 5.23
C ARG A 52 -8.96 -3.51 5.38
N ALA A 53 -7.90 -3.00 5.99
CA ALA A 53 -7.72 -1.57 6.19
C ALA A 53 -7.65 -0.82 4.85
N ILE A 54 -6.86 -1.33 3.90
CA ILE A 54 -6.71 -0.72 2.57
C ILE A 54 -8.02 -0.78 1.77
N ALA A 55 -8.73 -1.91 1.79
CA ALA A 55 -10.05 -1.99 1.16
C ALA A 55 -11.04 -0.97 1.76
N GLY A 56 -10.97 -0.74 3.08
CA GLY A 56 -11.72 0.32 3.76
C GLY A 56 -11.36 1.72 3.26
N ILE A 57 -10.06 2.01 3.07
CA ILE A 57 -9.60 3.30 2.52
C ILE A 57 -10.19 3.54 1.13
N PHE A 58 -10.13 2.57 0.22
CA PHE A 58 -10.69 2.72 -1.13
C PHE A 58 -12.21 2.84 -1.14
N SER A 59 -12.91 2.21 -0.19
CA SER A 59 -14.35 2.40 -0.04
C SER A 59 -14.72 3.83 0.38
N VAL A 60 -13.85 4.53 1.12
CA VAL A 60 -14.07 5.91 1.55
C VAL A 60 -13.59 6.92 0.49
N PHE A 61 -12.49 6.60 -0.20
CA PHE A 61 -11.85 7.45 -1.21
C PHE A 61 -11.74 6.71 -2.56
N PRO A 62 -12.84 6.55 -3.31
CA PRO A 62 -12.88 5.76 -4.55
C PRO A 62 -12.10 6.38 -5.72
N ASP A 63 -11.73 7.65 -5.61
CA ASP A 63 -10.94 8.41 -6.60
C ASP A 63 -9.52 8.72 -6.11
N LEU A 64 -9.07 8.08 -5.02
CA LEU A 64 -7.74 8.27 -4.47
C LEU A 64 -6.65 7.94 -5.50
N SER A 65 -5.72 8.88 -5.69
CA SER A 65 -4.54 8.70 -6.51
C SER A 65 -3.32 9.38 -5.89
N PHE A 66 -2.13 8.86 -6.18
CA PHE A 66 -0.86 9.33 -5.69
C PHE A 66 0.07 9.74 -6.84
N GLU A 67 0.80 10.84 -6.63
CA GLU A 67 1.85 11.31 -7.53
C GLU A 67 3.21 11.26 -6.81
N THR A 68 4.21 10.68 -7.49
CA THR A 68 5.59 10.64 -6.98
C THR A 68 6.17 12.05 -6.97
N ARG A 69 6.66 12.51 -5.81
CA ARG A 69 7.15 13.89 -5.64
C ARG A 69 8.55 14.14 -6.21
N ARG A 70 9.37 13.11 -6.44
CA ARG A 70 10.70 13.19 -7.07
C ARG A 70 10.95 11.91 -7.85
N ALA A 71 11.15 12.04 -9.16
CA ALA A 71 11.61 10.99 -10.06
C ALA A 71 13.10 11.16 -10.33
#